data_AF-A0A8J7VF41-F1
#
_entry.id   AF-A0A8J7VF41-F1
#
_cell.length_a   1.000
_cell.length_b   1.000
_cell.length_c   1.000
_cell.angle_alpha   90.00
_cell.angle_beta   90.00
_cell.angle_gamma   90.00
#
_symmetry.space_group_name_H-M   'P 1'
#
loop_
_entity.id
_entity.type
_entity.pdbx_description
1 polymer ?
#
loop_
_entity_poly.entity_id
_entity_poly.type
_entity_poly.pdbx_seq_one_letter_code
_entity_poly.pdbx_strand_id
1 'polypeptide(L)' 'MDIKILVSMRLEEAQALLKDQGVKYEVEYTCGGKDKEILTQMHVIRAIQKPSGVLLTATGFRTSI' A
#
# COMPACT_ATOMS: atom_id res chain seq x y z
N MET A 1 -11.65 -1.34 11.92
CA MET A 1 -11.04 -0.29 11.09
C MET A 1 -11.66 -0.34 9.70
N ASP A 2 -11.96 0.80 9.09
CA ASP A 2 -12.31 0.82 7.66
C ASP A 2 -11.03 0.75 6.84
N ILE A 3 -10.79 -0.37 6.14
CA ILE A 3 -9.60 -0.56 5.30
C ILE A 3 -9.57 0.39 4.10
N LYS A 4 -10.68 1.03 3.75
CA LYS A 4 -10.73 1.99 2.64
C LYS A 4 -9.90 3.23 2.91
N ILE A 5 -9.65 3.58 4.18
CA ILE A 5 -8.80 4.73 4.54
C ILE A 5 -7.35 4.53 4.11
N LEU A 6 -6.93 3.29 3.89
CA LEU A 6 -5.55 2.95 3.49
C LEU A 6 -5.31 3.29 2.02
N VAL A 7 -6.36 3.37 1.20
CA VAL A 7 -6.24 3.70 -0.22
C VAL A 7 -5.75 5.14 -0.36
N SER A 8 -4.80 5.35 -1.27
CA SER A 8 -4.11 6.62 -1.51
C SER A 8 -3.15 7.08 -0.41
N MET A 9 -3.03 6.36 0.71
CA MET A 9 -1.96 6.60 1.68
C MET A 9 -0.60 6.20 1.11
N ARG A 10 0.46 6.81 1.64
CA ARG A 10 1.81 6.28 1.44
C ARG A 10 1.90 4.90 2.09
N LEU A 11 2.64 4.01 1.45
CA LEU A 11 2.79 2.64 1.93
C LEU A 11 3.30 2.59 3.38
N GLU A 12 4.32 3.39 3.69
CA GLU A 12 4.90 3.45 5.04
C GLU A 12 3.88 3.89 6.11
N GLU A 13 3.03 4.86 5.79
CA GLU A 13 1.98 5.36 6.69
C GLU A 13 0.91 4.29 6.91
N ALA A 14 0.49 3.60 5.85
CA ALA A 14 -0.46 2.50 5.93
C ALA A 14 0.09 1.32 6.76
N GLN A 15 1.37 0.99 6.58
CA GLN A 15 2.05 -0.05 7.35
C GLN A 15 2.18 0.31 8.83
N ALA A 16 2.52 1.57 9.13
CA ALA A 16 2.59 2.06 10.51
C ALA A 16 1.22 1.95 11.19
N LEU A 17 0.17 2.40 10.53
CA LEU A 17 -1.20 2.37 11.05
C LEU A 17 -1.71 0.95 11.30
N LEU A 18 -1.42 0.01 10.39
CA LEU A 18 -1.76 -1.41 10.58
C LEU A 18 -0.97 -2.05 11.72
N LYS A 19 0.32 -1.71 11.85
CA LYS A 19 1.19 -2.19 12.93
C LYS A 19 0.72 -1.68 14.28
N ASP A 20 0.36 -0.41 14.38
CA ASP A 20 -0.14 0.22 15.62
C ASP A 20 -1.44 -0.45 16.11
N GLN A 21 -2.26 -0.93 15.17
CA GLN A 21 -3.49 -1.65 15.46
C GLN A 21 -3.32 -3.17 15.65
N GLY A 22 -2.09 -3.69 15.55
CA GLY A 22 -1.81 -5.13 15.64
C GLY A 22 -2.44 -5.95 14.50
N VAL A 23 -2.75 -5.32 13.36
CA VAL A 23 -3.37 -5.97 12.22
C VAL A 23 -2.29 -6.62 11.36
N LYS A 24 -2.39 -7.94 11.14
CA LYS A 24 -1.53 -8.65 10.18
C LYS A 24 -1.79 -8.15 8.77
N TYR A 25 -0.73 -7.95 8.00
CA TYR A 25 -0.86 -7.49 6.63
C TYR A 25 0.20 -8.07 5.70
N GLU A 26 -0.12 -8.09 4.42
CA GLU A 26 0.75 -8.46 3.31
C GLU A 26 0.80 -7.29 2.32
N VAL A 27 1.92 -7.15 1.60
CA VAL A 27 2.10 -6.11 0.58
C VAL A 27 2.44 -6.76 -0.75
N GLU A 28 1.60 -6.50 -1.75
CA GLU A 28 1.86 -6.76 -3.16
C GLU A 28 2.33 -5.48 -3.85
N TYR A 29 3.32 -5.62 -4.73
CA TYR A 29 3.88 -4.48 -5.46
C TYR A 29 3.48 -4.55 -6.93
N THR A 30 3.15 -3.38 -7.47
CA THR A 30 2.88 -3.20 -8.90
C THR A 30 3.66 -2.01 -9.41
N CYS A 31 3.99 -2.01 -10.70
CA CYS A 31 4.80 -0.95 -11.29
C CYS A 31 3.96 -0.12 -12.27
N GLY A 32 3.93 1.19 -12.08
CA GLY A 32 3.45 2.15 -13.07
C GLY A 32 4.56 2.55 -14.04
N GLY A 33 4.24 2.66 -15.33
CA GLY A 33 5.18 3.09 -16.38
C GLY A 33 5.09 4.57 -16.77
N LYS A 34 4.05 5.28 -16.31
CA LYS A 34 3.82 6.70 -16.60
C LYS A 34 4.15 7.55 -15.36
N ASP A 35 4.89 8.63 -15.59
CA ASP A 35 5.16 9.71 -14.64
C ASP A 35 6.04 9.34 -13.43
N LYS A 36 7.36 9.25 -13.70
CA LYS A 36 8.44 9.06 -12.71
C LYS A 36 8.39 10.07 -11.56
N GLU A 37 7.98 11.30 -11.84
CA GLU A 37 7.96 12.39 -10.86
C GLU A 37 6.84 12.22 -9.81
N ILE A 38 5.71 11.64 -10.21
CA ILE A 38 4.56 11.38 -9.32
C ILE A 38 4.76 10.08 -8.53
N LEU A 39 5.45 9.10 -9.12
CA LEU A 39 5.67 7.77 -8.55
C LEU A 39 7.01 7.64 -7.77
N THR A 40 7.53 8.75 -7.25
CA THR A 40 8.74 8.76 -6.41
C THR A 40 8.53 8.05 -5.06
N GLN A 41 7.28 7.90 -4.63
CA GLN A 41 6.91 7.26 -3.38
C GLN A 41 5.83 6.19 -3.61
N MET A 42 5.92 5.09 -2.87
CA MET A 42 4.95 3.99 -2.93
C MET A 42 3.63 4.41 -2.30
N HIS A 43 2.54 4.24 -3.04
CA HIS A 43 1.18 4.51 -2.56
C HIS A 43 0.32 3.26 -2.66
N VAL A 44 -0.57 3.08 -1.69
CA VAL A 44 -1.55 2.00 -1.70
C VAL A 44 -2.65 2.32 -2.70
N ILE A 45 -2.78 1.49 -3.74
CA ILE A 45 -3.84 1.62 -4.75
C ILE A 45 -5.01 0.70 -4.50
N ARG A 46 -4.83 -0.28 -3.61
CA ARG A 46 -5.86 -1.25 -3.24
C ARG A 46 -5.60 -1.78 -1.84
N ALA A 47 -6.65 -1.92 -1.05
CA ALA A 47 -6.64 -2.62 0.22
C ALA A 47 -7.79 -3.66 0.23
N ILE A 48 -7.51 -4.88 0.68
CA ILE A 48 -8.49 -5.97 0.75
C ILE A 48 -8.43 -6.60 2.13
N GLN A 49 -9.59 -6.79 2.76
CA GLN A 49 -9.71 -7.56 3.99
C GLN A 49 -9.76 -9.04 3.63
N LYS A 50 -8.80 -9.81 4.15
CA LYS A 50 -8.78 -11.28 4.11
C LYS A 50 -9.02 -11.84 5.52
N PRO A 51 -9.39 -13.13 5.66
CA PRO A 51 -9.45 -13.79 6.97
C PRO A 51 -8.11 -13.81 7.72
N SER A 52 -6.99 -13.79 6.99
CA SER A 52 -5.63 -13.82 7.53
C SER A 52 -5.06 -12.44 7.89
N GLY A 53 -5.71 -11.35 7.47
CA GLY A 53 -5.18 -9.99 7.61
C GLY A 53 -5.63 -9.05 6.48
N VAL A 54 -4.86 -8.00 6.23
CA VAL A 54 -5.10 -7.04 5.16
C VAL A 54 -4.08 -7.23 4.04
N LEU A 55 -4.54 -7.35 2.79
CA LEU A 55 -3.67 -7.28 1.63
C LEU A 55 -3.63 -5.83 1.11
N LEU A 56 -2.44 -5.24 1.09
CA LEU A 56 -2.18 -3.96 0.45
C LEU A 56 -1.56 -4.20 -0.92
N THR A 57 -2.09 -3.55 -1.96
CA THR A 57 -1.39 -3.42 -3.23
C THR A 57 -0.81 -2.02 -3.30
N ALA A 58 0.51 -1.92 -3.33
CA ALA A 58 1.22 -0.68 -3.52
C ALA A 58 1.67 -0.53 -4.98
N THR A 59 1.74 0.71 -5.44
CA THR A 59 2.32 1.03 -6.74
C THR A 59 3.40 2.09 -6.61
N GLY A 60 4.43 1.97 -7.45
CA GLY A 60 5.53 2.91 -7.58
C GLY A 60 6.17 2.85 -8.96
N PHE A 61 7.24 3.61 -9.15
CA PHE A 61 7.88 3.71 -10.46
C PHE A 61 8.74 2.49 -10.77
N ARG A 62 8.71 2.04 -12.03
CA ARG A 62 9.34 0.80 -12.56
C ARG A 62 10.84 0.61 -12.24
N THR A 63 11.57 1.66 -11.87
CA THR A 63 13.02 1.57 -11.56
C THR A 63 13.34 1.46 -10.06
N SER A 64 12.33 1.32 -9.20
CA SER A 64 12.51 1.39 -7.73
C SER A 64 11.85 0.24 -6.95
N ILE A 65 11.53 -0.89 -7.61
CA ILE A 65 11.02 -2.11 -6.94
C ILE A 65 12.01 -3.26 -7.17
#